data_AF-A0A257E9X3-F1
#
_entry.id   AF-A0A257E9X3-F1
#
_cell.length_a   1.000
_cell.length_b   1.000
_cell.length_c   1.000
_cell.angle_alpha   90.00
_cell.angle_beta   90.00
_cell.angle_gamma   90.00
#
_symmetry.space_group_name_H-M   'P 1'
#
loop_
_entity.id
_entity.type
_entity.pdbx_description
1 polymer ?
#
loop_
_entity_poly.entity_id
_entity_poly.type
_entity_poly.pdbx_seq_one_letter_code
_entity_poly.pdbx_strand_id
1 'polypeptide(L)'
;MLNNKIISIVLFSIILIDPLVGNKLLFTWLPQNPEITMLAPCFAAGSLFALLKEKINVNSQLLFSCWVLCLLFKKSSFNFYFLYLAIFFSILFLASLDFMIKIKPSSDISYGLYLWGWPIQQVLAQFFPEYGIKFNQAASIVIAVCFGFASWHLVEKRFIKIGLNFNKNN
;
A
#
# COMPACT_ATOMS: atom_id res chain seq x y z
N MET A 1 -23.47 8.15 -12.63
CA MET A 1 -22.45 7.99 -11.55
C MET A 1 -22.63 6.73 -10.71
N LEU A 2 -23.85 6.40 -10.24
CA LEU A 2 -24.08 5.22 -9.36
C LEU A 2 -23.70 3.87 -10.01
N ASN A 3 -24.02 3.71 -11.30
CA ASN A 3 -23.73 2.47 -12.04
C ASN A 3 -22.23 2.17 -12.11
N ASN A 4 -21.41 3.20 -12.32
CA ASN A 4 -19.94 3.07 -12.37
C ASN A 4 -19.37 2.65 -11.01
N LYS A 5 -19.94 3.15 -9.89
CA LYS A 5 -19.51 2.76 -8.53
C LYS A 5 -19.78 1.29 -8.26
N ILE A 6 -20.96 0.79 -8.65
CA ILE A 6 -21.32 -0.63 -8.49
C ILE A 6 -20.40 -1.52 -9.32
N ILE A 7 -20.15 -1.16 -10.59
CA ILE A 7 -19.23 -1.91 -11.46
C ILE A 7 -17.83 -1.98 -10.83
N SER A 8 -17.29 -0.87 -10.33
CA SER A 8 -15.98 -0.87 -9.67
C SER A 8 -15.96 -1.74 -8.40
N ILE A 9 -17.03 -1.72 -7.58
CA ILE A 9 -17.12 -2.57 -6.40
C ILE A 9 -17.11 -4.04 -6.79
N VAL A 10 -17.90 -4.44 -7.80
CA VAL A 10 -17.94 -5.82 -8.29
C VAL A 10 -16.56 -6.24 -8.81
N LEU A 11 -15.94 -5.41 -9.65
CA LEU A 11 -14.62 -5.69 -10.22
C LEU A 11 -13.55 -5.88 -9.14
N PHE A 12 -13.44 -4.96 -8.17
CA PHE A 12 -12.47 -5.10 -7.09
C PHE A 12 -12.79 -6.25 -6.14
N SER A 13 -14.08 -6.60 -5.97
CA SER A 13 -14.47 -7.76 -5.16
C SER A 13 -14.03 -9.07 -5.81
N ILE A 14 -14.13 -9.17 -7.15
CA ILE A 14 -13.62 -10.33 -7.91
C ILE A 14 -12.10 -10.45 -7.74
N ILE A 15 -11.36 -9.35 -7.89
CA ILE A 15 -9.89 -9.34 -7.71
C ILE A 15 -9.50 -9.74 -6.27
N LEU A 16 -10.25 -9.27 -5.28
CA LEU A 16 -9.99 -9.56 -3.87
C LEU A 16 -10.23 -11.05 -3.52
N ILE A 17 -11.24 -11.67 -4.14
CA ILE A 17 -11.65 -13.06 -3.84
C ILE A 17 -10.85 -14.08 -4.65
N ASP A 18 -10.31 -13.72 -5.83
CA ASP A 18 -9.48 -14.59 -6.69
C ASP A 18 -8.47 -15.50 -5.93
N PRO A 19 -7.61 -14.99 -5.02
CA PRO A 19 -6.64 -15.82 -4.31
C PRO A 19 -7.29 -16.83 -3.33
N LEU A 20 -8.55 -16.61 -2.94
CA LEU A 20 -9.28 -17.48 -2.00
C LEU A 20 -9.91 -18.70 -2.69
N VAL A 21 -10.10 -18.67 -4.00
CA VAL A 21 -10.88 -19.68 -4.76
C VAL A 21 -10.07 -20.97 -5.02
N GLY A 22 -8.82 -21.07 -4.57
CA GLY A 22 -7.97 -22.25 -4.72
C GLY A 22 -7.42 -22.44 -6.14
N ASN A 23 -8.24 -22.19 -7.16
CA ASN A 23 -7.83 -22.00 -8.54
C ASN A 23 -7.80 -20.50 -8.86
N LYS A 24 -6.64 -19.96 -9.24
CA LYS A 24 -6.53 -18.58 -9.73
C LYS A 24 -7.39 -18.45 -10.99
N LEU A 25 -8.35 -17.53 -11.01
CA LEU A 25 -9.24 -17.30 -12.15
C LEU A 25 -8.69 -16.17 -13.03
N LEU A 26 -8.19 -15.10 -12.41
CA LEU A 26 -7.75 -13.90 -13.10
C LEU A 26 -6.26 -13.89 -13.40
N PHE A 27 -5.43 -14.34 -12.46
CA PHE A 27 -3.97 -14.22 -12.54
C PHE A 27 -3.26 -15.57 -12.63
N THR A 28 -3.69 -16.40 -13.59
CA THR A 28 -3.18 -17.76 -13.81
C THR A 28 -1.69 -17.81 -14.17
N TRP A 29 -1.16 -16.75 -14.79
CA TRP A 29 0.24 -16.64 -15.20
C TRP A 29 1.19 -16.20 -14.07
N LEU A 30 0.67 -15.80 -12.90
CA LEU A 30 1.53 -15.40 -11.78
C LEU A 30 2.20 -16.62 -11.14
N PRO A 31 3.49 -16.50 -10.76
CA PRO A 31 4.19 -17.56 -10.05
C PRO A 31 3.45 -17.93 -8.76
N GLN A 32 3.65 -19.17 -8.29
CA GLN A 32 3.08 -19.68 -7.04
C GLN A 32 3.82 -19.10 -5.81
N ASN A 33 3.86 -17.78 -5.72
CA ASN A 33 4.38 -17.04 -4.58
C ASN A 33 3.21 -16.27 -3.92
N PRO A 34 2.89 -16.54 -2.64
CA PRO A 34 1.82 -15.85 -1.92
C PRO A 34 1.98 -14.33 -1.88
N GLU A 35 3.21 -13.83 -1.75
CA GLU A 35 3.50 -12.40 -1.66
C GLU A 35 3.15 -11.68 -2.97
N ILE A 36 3.54 -12.26 -4.10
CA ILE A 36 3.24 -11.73 -5.45
C ILE A 36 1.74 -11.83 -5.72
N THR A 37 1.12 -12.96 -5.36
CA THR A 37 -0.31 -13.21 -5.58
C THR A 37 -1.18 -12.20 -4.82
N MET A 38 -0.69 -11.66 -3.70
CA MET A 38 -1.45 -10.74 -2.86
C MET A 38 -1.34 -9.26 -3.27
N LEU A 39 -0.47 -8.90 -4.22
CA LEU A 39 -0.33 -7.52 -4.69
C LEU A 39 -1.64 -6.94 -5.24
N ALA A 40 -2.31 -7.65 -6.14
CA ALA A 40 -3.58 -7.21 -6.73
C ALA A 40 -4.73 -7.19 -5.71
N PRO A 41 -4.94 -8.23 -4.88
CA PRO A 41 -5.90 -8.21 -3.76
C PRO A 41 -5.67 -7.06 -2.78
N CYS A 42 -4.42 -6.73 -2.46
CA CYS A 42 -4.09 -5.60 -1.58
C CYS A 42 -4.54 -4.27 -2.19
N PHE A 43 -4.25 -4.04 -3.48
CA PHE A 43 -4.70 -2.87 -4.20
C PHE A 43 -6.24 -2.80 -4.30
N ALA A 44 -6.89 -3.94 -4.55
CA ALA A 44 -8.34 -4.04 -4.62
C ALA A 44 -9.00 -3.76 -3.25
N ALA A 45 -8.43 -4.27 -2.16
CA ALA A 45 -8.90 -3.98 -0.80
C ALA A 45 -8.84 -2.48 -0.49
N GLY A 46 -7.70 -1.82 -0.77
CA GLY A 46 -7.57 -0.36 -0.62
C GLY A 46 -8.58 0.42 -1.48
N SER A 47 -8.78 -0.01 -2.73
CA SER A 47 -9.76 0.59 -3.64
C SER A 47 -11.20 0.44 -3.12
N LEU A 48 -11.56 -0.73 -2.59
CA LEU A 48 -12.85 -0.97 -1.96
C LEU A 48 -13.04 -0.10 -0.72
N PHE A 49 -12.02 0.04 0.13
CA PHE A 49 -12.07 0.94 1.28
C PHE A 49 -12.31 2.40 0.86
N ALA A 50 -11.64 2.87 -0.20
CA ALA A 50 -11.86 4.21 -0.74
C ALA A 50 -13.28 4.40 -1.30
N LEU A 51 -13.82 3.40 -2.02
CA LEU A 51 -15.18 3.44 -2.58
C LEU A 51 -16.27 3.37 -1.50
N LEU A 52 -16.00 2.63 -0.41
CA LEU A 52 -16.90 2.39 0.71
C LEU A 52 -16.60 3.29 1.91
N LYS A 53 -15.78 4.33 1.76
CA LYS A 53 -15.35 5.23 2.85
C LYS A 53 -16.49 5.83 3.68
N GLU A 54 -17.65 6.05 3.08
CA GLU A 54 -18.84 6.59 3.76
C GLU A 54 -19.54 5.55 4.67
N LYS A 55 -19.28 4.25 4.44
CA LYS A 55 -19.87 3.14 5.19
C LYS A 55 -18.92 2.55 6.22
N ILE A 56 -17.61 2.74 6.05
CA ILE A 56 -16.58 2.15 6.90
C ILE A 56 -16.22 3.16 8.00
N ASN A 57 -16.65 2.87 9.22
CA ASN A 57 -16.23 3.60 10.40
C ASN A 57 -14.99 2.95 11.00
N VAL A 58 -13.83 3.58 10.83
CA VAL A 58 -12.58 3.11 11.41
C VAL A 58 -12.55 3.47 12.90
N ASN A 59 -12.67 2.48 13.76
CA ASN A 59 -12.65 2.66 15.22
C ASN A 59 -11.73 1.63 15.89
N SER A 60 -11.43 1.85 17.17
CA SER A 60 -10.53 0.99 17.95
C SER A 60 -11.07 -0.43 18.13
N GLN A 61 -12.40 -0.59 18.19
CA GLN A 61 -13.05 -1.90 18.29
C GLN A 61 -12.78 -2.74 17.04
N LEU A 62 -12.97 -2.18 15.84
CA LEU A 62 -12.72 -2.86 14.58
C LEU A 62 -11.24 -3.22 14.42
N LEU A 63 -10.34 -2.30 14.78
CA LEU A 63 -8.91 -2.57 14.83
C LEU A 63 -8.59 -3.79 15.71
N PHE A 64 -9.12 -3.82 16.94
CA PHE A 64 -8.92 -4.93 17.86
C PHE A 64 -9.51 -6.23 17.32
N SER A 65 -10.72 -6.19 16.74
CA SER A 65 -11.36 -7.34 16.11
C SER A 65 -10.50 -7.93 14.98
N CYS A 66 -9.87 -7.10 14.14
CA CYS A 66 -8.97 -7.58 13.08
C CYS A 66 -7.75 -8.31 13.66
N TRP A 67 -7.14 -7.79 14.73
CA TRP A 67 -6.02 -8.45 15.39
C TRP A 67 -6.42 -9.74 16.11
N VAL A 68 -7.60 -9.77 16.75
CA VAL A 68 -8.15 -11.00 17.34
C VAL A 68 -8.39 -12.06 16.28
N LEU A 69 -8.99 -11.71 15.13
CA LEU A 69 -9.16 -12.63 14.01
C LEU A 69 -7.82 -13.17 13.50
N CYS A 70 -6.80 -12.31 13.36
CA CYS A 70 -5.45 -12.76 12.99
C CYS A 70 -4.88 -13.77 13.99
N LEU A 71 -5.02 -13.53 15.30
CA LEU A 71 -4.55 -14.45 16.33
C LEU A 71 -5.31 -15.77 16.36
N LEU A 72 -6.64 -15.75 16.20
CA LEU A 72 -7.48 -16.94 16.14
C LEU A 72 -7.12 -17.85 14.96
N PHE A 73 -6.83 -17.25 13.80
CA PHE A 73 -6.48 -17.97 12.59
C PHE A 73 -4.97 -18.15 12.39
N LYS A 74 -4.14 -17.90 13.41
CA LYS A 74 -2.66 -17.94 13.30
C LYS A 74 -2.09 -19.24 12.70
N LYS A 75 -2.72 -20.38 12.99
CA LYS A 75 -2.29 -21.71 12.50
C LYS A 75 -3.01 -22.15 11.21
N SER A 76 -3.94 -21.35 10.70
CA SER A 76 -4.70 -21.64 9.49
C SER A 76 -3.97 -21.13 8.25
N SER A 77 -4.23 -21.74 7.10
CA SER A 77 -3.83 -21.22 5.78
C SER A 77 -4.36 -19.81 5.51
N PHE A 78 -5.40 -19.37 6.24
CA PHE A 78 -5.97 -18.04 6.11
C PHE A 78 -5.25 -16.95 6.93
N ASN A 79 -4.26 -17.30 7.77
CA ASN A 79 -3.56 -16.35 8.64
C ASN A 79 -3.06 -15.12 7.88
N PHE A 80 -2.50 -15.34 6.69
CA PHE A 80 -1.93 -14.28 5.86
C PHE A 80 -2.97 -13.21 5.48
N TYR A 81 -4.21 -13.60 5.14
CA TYR A 81 -5.27 -12.64 4.81
C TYR A 81 -5.68 -11.79 6.01
N PHE A 82 -5.83 -12.42 7.18
CA PHE A 82 -6.20 -11.71 8.41
C PHE A 82 -5.06 -10.81 8.91
N LEU A 83 -3.80 -11.20 8.69
CA LEU A 83 -2.65 -10.35 8.97
C LEU A 83 -2.68 -9.07 8.13
N TYR A 84 -2.89 -9.18 6.81
CA TYR A 84 -2.99 -8.02 5.93
C TYR A 84 -4.19 -7.13 6.29
N LEU A 85 -5.34 -7.74 6.59
CA LEU A 85 -6.50 -7.02 7.07
C LEU A 85 -6.19 -6.22 8.34
N ALA A 86 -5.52 -6.83 9.33
CA ALA A 86 -5.11 -6.17 10.56
C ALA A 86 -4.11 -5.04 10.29
N ILE A 87 -3.14 -5.23 9.41
CA ILE A 87 -2.17 -4.19 9.03
C ILE A 87 -2.88 -3.02 8.35
N PHE A 88 -3.78 -3.25 7.39
CA PHE A 88 -4.50 -2.19 6.70
C PHE A 88 -5.39 -1.38 7.65
N PHE A 89 -6.13 -2.05 8.54
CA PHE A 89 -6.92 -1.36 9.55
C PHE A 89 -6.05 -0.62 10.56
N SER A 90 -4.86 -1.14 10.90
CA SER A 90 -3.90 -0.43 11.75
C SER A 90 -3.42 0.86 11.09
N ILE A 91 -3.04 0.81 9.81
CA ILE A 91 -2.60 1.99 9.05
C ILE A 91 -3.74 3.01 8.93
N LEU A 92 -4.95 2.58 8.58
CA LEU A 92 -6.11 3.45 8.47
C LEU A 92 -6.48 4.08 9.82
N PHE A 93 -6.47 3.29 10.90
CA PHE A 93 -6.76 3.78 12.23
C PHE A 93 -5.74 4.84 12.65
N LEU A 94 -4.44 4.55 12.51
CA LEU A 94 -3.38 5.52 12.81
C LEU A 94 -3.52 6.78 11.95
N ALA A 95 -3.76 6.65 10.64
CA ALA A 95 -3.95 7.78 9.74
C ALA A 95 -5.19 8.63 10.08
N SER A 96 -6.20 8.02 10.72
CA SER A 96 -7.42 8.72 11.16
C SER A 96 -7.28 9.48 12.48
N LEU A 97 -6.17 9.31 13.21
CA LEU A 97 -5.96 10.01 14.47
C LEU A 97 -5.74 11.51 14.23
N ASP A 98 -6.38 12.36 15.05
CA ASP A 98 -6.33 13.81 14.90
C ASP A 98 -4.91 14.37 14.83
N PHE A 99 -3.97 13.82 15.61
CA PHE A 99 -2.59 14.28 15.57
C PHE A 99 -1.91 13.93 14.25
N MET A 100 -2.20 12.76 13.66
CA MET A 100 -1.66 12.35 12.36
C MET A 100 -2.21 13.21 11.24
N ILE A 101 -3.51 13.53 11.27
CA ILE A 101 -4.15 14.44 10.30
C ILE A 101 -3.53 15.84 10.36
N LYS A 102 -3.11 16.29 11.56
CA LYS A 102 -2.44 17.58 11.74
C LYS A 102 -1.01 17.59 11.23
N ILE A 103 -0.37 16.43 11.03
CA ILE A 103 0.98 16.35 10.45
C ILE A 103 0.88 16.72 8.97
N LYS A 104 1.38 17.91 8.62
CA LYS A 104 1.50 18.36 7.24
C LYS A 104 2.98 18.41 6.87
N PRO A 105 3.53 17.36 6.23
CA PRO A 105 4.92 17.39 5.82
C PRO A 105 5.14 18.50 4.80
N SER A 106 6.25 19.24 4.95
CA SER A 106 6.63 20.33 4.03
C SER A 106 7.09 19.80 2.66
N SER A 107 7.34 18.50 2.58
CA SER A 107 7.86 17.80 1.40
C SER A 107 7.04 16.56 1.13
N ASP A 108 6.56 16.41 -0.10
CA ASP A 108 5.87 15.20 -0.54
C ASP A 108 6.89 14.25 -1.17
N ILE A 109 7.47 13.39 -0.33
CA ILE A 109 8.48 12.42 -0.77
C ILE A 109 7.86 11.09 -1.22
N SER A 110 6.52 10.98 -1.24
CA SER A 110 5.82 9.72 -1.45
C SER A 110 6.07 9.13 -2.83
N TYR A 111 6.08 9.98 -3.86
CA TYR A 111 6.37 9.58 -5.23
C TYR A 111 7.82 9.11 -5.39
N GLY A 112 8.79 9.87 -4.85
CA GLY A 112 10.18 9.47 -4.85
C GLY A 112 10.44 8.15 -4.09
N LEU A 113 9.80 7.94 -2.95
CA LEU A 113 9.84 6.66 -2.22
C LEU A 113 9.35 5.49 -3.07
N TYR A 114 8.23 5.68 -3.78
CA TYR A 114 7.68 4.67 -4.69
C TYR A 114 8.64 4.35 -5.85
N LEU A 115 9.28 5.38 -6.43
CA LEU A 115 10.20 5.22 -7.54
C LEU A 115 11.50 4.50 -7.14
N TRP A 116 12.09 4.92 -6.01
CA TRP A 116 13.45 4.50 -5.63
C TRP A 116 13.48 3.25 -4.73
N GLY A 117 12.40 2.91 -4.03
CA GLY A 117 12.37 1.81 -3.06
C GLY A 117 12.81 0.47 -3.66
N TRP A 118 12.21 0.05 -4.77
CA TRP A 118 12.55 -1.23 -5.40
C TRP A 118 13.96 -1.26 -6.02
N PRO A 119 14.40 -0.28 -6.83
CA PRO A 119 15.78 -0.26 -7.34
C PRO A 119 16.84 -0.32 -6.23
N ILE A 120 16.64 0.42 -5.13
CA ILE A 120 17.56 0.40 -3.99
C ILE A 120 17.59 -1.00 -3.35
N GLN A 121 16.44 -1.64 -3.15
CA GLN A 121 16.38 -3.01 -2.64
C GLN A 121 17.15 -4.00 -3.51
N GLN A 122 17.05 -3.88 -4.85
CA GLN A 122 17.79 -4.73 -5.79
C GLN A 122 19.30 -4.50 -5.71
N VAL A 123 19.74 -3.25 -5.68
CA VAL A 123 21.17 -2.91 -5.53
C VAL A 123 21.71 -3.49 -4.22
N LEU A 124 21.01 -3.29 -3.10
CA LEU A 124 21.44 -3.83 -1.81
C LEU A 124 21.44 -5.37 -1.79
N ALA A 125 20.46 -6.01 -2.43
CA ALA A 125 20.41 -7.47 -2.52
C ALA A 125 21.57 -8.05 -3.35
N GLN A 126 22.02 -7.33 -4.37
CA GLN A 126 23.12 -7.74 -5.23
C GLN A 126 24.50 -7.51 -4.61
N PHE A 127 24.70 -6.37 -3.95
CA PHE A 127 26.03 -5.99 -3.44
C PHE A 127 26.26 -6.31 -1.96
N PHE A 128 25.20 -6.52 -1.18
CA PHE A 128 25.26 -6.81 0.25
C PHE A 128 24.41 -8.04 0.65
N PRO A 129 24.45 -9.17 -0.09
CA PRO A 129 23.60 -10.33 0.18
C PRO A 129 23.85 -10.95 1.57
N GLU A 130 25.07 -10.89 2.09
CA GLU A 130 25.51 -11.48 3.36
C GLU A 130 24.85 -10.86 4.59
N TYR A 131 24.36 -9.63 4.50
CA TYR A 131 23.70 -8.94 5.61
C TYR A 131 22.21 -9.31 5.77
N GLY A 132 21.66 -10.06 4.80
CA GLY A 132 20.32 -10.62 4.86
C GLY A 132 19.18 -9.62 4.73
N ILE A 133 17.95 -10.15 4.81
CA ILE A 133 16.73 -9.41 4.45
C ILE A 133 16.41 -8.24 5.38
N LYS A 134 16.70 -8.37 6.68
CA LYS A 134 16.43 -7.30 7.67
C LYS A 134 17.29 -6.07 7.41
N PHE A 135 18.56 -6.28 7.09
CA PHE A 135 19.45 -5.21 6.68
C PHE A 135 18.95 -4.56 5.40
N ASN A 136 18.64 -5.36 4.38
CA ASN A 136 18.14 -4.86 3.10
C ASN A 136 16.89 -3.97 3.31
N GLN A 137 15.91 -4.42 4.10
CA GLN A 137 14.70 -3.64 4.40
C GLN A 137 15.02 -2.32 5.11
N ALA A 138 15.78 -2.36 6.20
CA ALA A 138 16.10 -1.17 6.99
C ALA A 138 16.93 -0.15 6.19
N ALA A 139 17.99 -0.61 5.53
CA ALA A 139 18.86 0.23 4.71
C ALA A 139 18.10 0.81 3.50
N SER A 140 17.26 0.01 2.84
CA SER A 140 16.46 0.49 1.71
C SER A 140 15.48 1.59 2.12
N ILE A 141 14.82 1.47 3.27
CA ILE A 141 13.92 2.52 3.77
C ILE A 141 14.68 3.83 3.95
N VAL A 142 15.83 3.79 4.62
CA VAL A 142 16.63 4.99 4.88
C VAL A 142 17.11 5.64 3.58
N ILE A 143 17.71 4.85 2.68
CA ILE A 143 18.24 5.37 1.42
C ILE A 143 17.11 5.87 0.52
N ALA A 144 15.97 5.16 0.45
CA ALA A 144 14.82 5.58 -0.36
C ALA A 144 14.18 6.86 0.17
N VAL A 145 14.16 7.09 1.50
CA VAL A 145 13.73 8.37 2.08
C VAL A 145 14.69 9.50 1.65
N CYS A 146 16.01 9.28 1.71
CA CYS A 146 16.99 10.27 1.27
C CYS A 146 16.83 10.60 -0.22
N PHE A 147 16.67 9.59 -1.07
CA PHE A 147 16.47 9.75 -2.51
C PHE A 147 15.12 10.39 -2.83
N GLY A 148 14.07 10.01 -2.11
CA GLY A 148 12.74 10.63 -2.24
C GLY A 148 12.75 12.11 -1.86
N PHE A 149 13.47 12.46 -0.80
CA PHE A 149 13.68 13.85 -0.40
C PHE A 149 14.46 14.64 -1.46
N ALA A 150 15.56 14.07 -1.99
CA ALA A 150 16.31 14.68 -3.07
C ALA A 150 15.45 14.85 -4.34
N SER A 151 14.69 13.81 -4.72
CA SER A 151 13.76 13.83 -5.86
C SER A 151 12.74 14.96 -5.74
N TRP A 152 12.12 15.11 -4.56
CA TRP A 152 11.15 16.16 -4.30
C TRP A 152 11.74 17.56 -4.54
N HIS A 153 12.90 17.85 -3.96
CA HIS A 153 13.50 19.19 -4.00
C HIS A 153 14.20 19.53 -5.33
N LEU A 154 14.79 18.53 -5.99
CA LEU A 154 15.56 18.72 -7.21
C LEU A 154 14.69 18.63 -8.47
N VAL A 155 13.63 17.82 -8.44
CA VAL A 155 12.79 17.53 -9.61
C VAL A 155 11.34 17.92 -9.34
N GLU A 156 10.63 17.16 -8.50
CA GLU A 156 9.15 17.15 -8.48
C GLU A 156 8.56 18.53 -8.14
N LYS A 157 9.04 19.17 -7.07
CA LYS A 157 8.57 20.49 -6.65
C LYS A 157 8.77 21.55 -7.73
N ARG A 158 9.84 21.45 -8.52
CA ARG A 158 10.15 22.41 -9.59
C ARG A 158 9.21 22.22 -10.78
N PHE A 159 9.03 20.99 -11.23
CA PHE A 159 8.16 20.68 -12.36
C PHE A 159 6.67 20.91 -12.06
N ILE A 160 6.20 20.61 -10.85
CA ILE A 160 4.85 20.96 -10.40
C ILE A 160 4.64 22.48 -10.47
N LYS A 161 5.59 23.27 -9.97
CA LYS A 161 5.51 24.74 -10.02
C LYS A 161 5.47 25.26 -11.46
N ILE A 162 6.27 24.67 -12.35
CA ILE A 162 6.27 25.01 -13.78
C ILE A 162 4.89 24.73 -14.39
N GLY A 163 4.32 23.54 -14.17
CA GLY A 163 3.01 23.16 -14.69
C GLY A 163 1.88 24.08 -14.20
N LEU A 164 1.92 24.49 -12.93
CA LEU A 164 0.94 25.45 -12.37
C LEU A 164 1.02 26.83 -13.03
N ASN A 165 2.21 27.29 -13.41
CA ASN A 165 2.39 28.57 -14.09
C ASN A 165 1.88 28.52 -15.54
N PHE A 166 2.09 27.41 -16.25
CA PHE A 166 1.56 27.24 -17.60
C PHE A 166 0.02 27.31 -17.63
N ASN A 167 -0.65 26.68 -16.66
CA ASN A 167 -2.11 26.66 -16.60
C ASN A 167 -2.74 28.01 -16.18
N LYS A 168 -1.96 28.93 -15.61
CA LYS A 168 -2.42 30.29 -15.27
C LYS A 168 -2.32 31.26 -16.46
N ASN A 169 -1.51 30.93 -17.45
CA ASN A 169 -1.22 31.77 -18.60
C ASN A 169 -2.03 31.36 -19.86
N ASN A 170 -2.85 30.32 -19.75
CA ASN A 170 -3.83 29.88 -20.75
C ASN A 170 -5.24 30.10 -20.19
#